data_AF-A0A9D5PJ22-F1
#
_entry.id   AF-A0A9D5PJ22-F1
#
_cell.length_a   1.000
_cell.length_b   1.000
_cell.length_c   1.000
_cell.angle_alpha   90.00
_cell.angle_beta   90.00
_cell.angle_gamma   90.00
#
_symmetry.space_group_name_H-M   'P 1'
#
loop_
_entity.id
_entity.type
_entity.pdbx_description
1 polymer ?
#
loop_
_entity_poly.entity_id
_entity_poly.type
_entity_poly.pdbx_seq_one_letter_code
_entity_poly.pdbx_strand_id
1 'polypeptide(L)'
;MKRIFLIFLIVFLLIFLFGSCSGRPVPIVAEKQQSTPGVIIYHDHLNSEKDPNKTDQSDNTNPPDNTNPSDDPNPSDDPNPPDDPNPSEIHTHLFEKMIPGTPATCTANGIKEHFHCTVCNKDFDSENNELIDLVIPATGHSAGEWIIDEEPTCEKAGKKHSVCRICGEMIQNDEIPATGHTEAIDYPIPATCEKEGLTEGKHCTVCGRILVEQLPIPKASHSFESWIEEIPATCTSAGMMGHFVCSICHHNFNENGIELSDLTLPRKNHQYKNQICQLCGERKASVKLDFYSFGNGTCILRNQGSCIDAEIVIPSVSPSGDRVIGIGEAAFSGSFCEKIFLPTTITKIFSFAFWECANLTEIVFSGTVKEWNAIEKEEFWKNNQPVLILCKDGTFPA
;
A
#
# COMPACT_ATOMS: atom_id res chain seq x y z
N MET A 1 37.10 -39.81 3.72
CA MET A 1 36.73 -38.58 4.44
C MET A 1 38.00 -37.81 4.84
N LYS A 2 37.89 -36.53 5.21
CA LYS A 2 39.01 -35.64 5.60
C LYS A 2 40.07 -35.34 4.52
N ARG A 3 39.58 -35.00 3.32
CA ARG A 3 40.08 -33.84 2.55
C ARG A 3 38.98 -32.77 2.57
N ILE A 4 39.29 -31.53 2.16
CA ILE A 4 38.46 -30.32 2.33
C ILE A 4 38.44 -29.82 3.79
N PHE A 5 39.50 -29.10 4.19
CA PHE A 5 39.47 -28.05 5.23
C PHE A 5 40.75 -27.18 5.16
N LEU A 6 41.06 -26.62 3.98
CA LEU A 6 42.27 -25.81 3.76
C LEU A 6 42.07 -24.73 2.68
N ILE A 7 40.93 -24.03 2.70
CA ILE A 7 40.66 -22.87 1.83
C ILE A 7 39.89 -21.82 2.65
N PHE A 8 40.57 -21.09 3.55
CA PHE A 8 39.98 -19.96 4.28
C PHE A 8 40.98 -18.95 4.86
N LEU A 9 42.21 -18.85 4.31
CA LEU A 9 43.30 -18.03 4.89
C LEU A 9 44.01 -17.06 3.91
N ILE A 10 43.49 -16.84 2.69
CA ILE A 10 44.14 -15.95 1.69
C ILE A 10 43.11 -15.10 0.92
N VAL A 11 42.34 -14.25 1.62
CA VAL A 11 41.56 -13.14 1.01
C VAL A 11 41.51 -11.91 1.94
N PHE A 12 42.60 -11.56 2.62
CA PHE A 12 42.60 -10.41 3.56
C PHE A 12 43.92 -9.59 3.58
N LEU A 13 44.46 -9.33 2.39
CA LEU A 13 45.50 -8.33 2.16
C LEU A 13 45.42 -7.82 0.71
N LEU A 14 45.91 -6.60 0.46
CA LEU A 14 45.95 -5.90 -0.84
C LEU A 14 44.63 -5.31 -1.40
N ILE A 15 43.96 -4.41 -0.66
CA ILE A 15 43.47 -3.14 -1.26
C ILE A 15 43.76 -1.98 -0.30
N PHE A 16 44.84 -1.25 -0.55
CA PHE A 16 45.07 0.11 -0.03
C PHE A 16 45.96 0.85 -1.03
N LEU A 17 45.35 1.68 -1.89
CA LEU A 17 45.93 2.88 -2.54
C LEU A 17 44.92 3.46 -3.55
N PHE A 18 45.08 4.76 -3.85
CA PHE A 18 44.28 5.60 -4.75
C PHE A 18 42.84 5.92 -4.31
N GLY A 19 42.36 7.14 -4.63
CA GLY A 19 40.91 7.40 -4.72
C GLY A 19 40.32 8.59 -3.94
N SER A 20 41.09 9.56 -3.42
CA SER A 20 40.50 10.77 -2.83
C SER A 20 39.80 11.65 -3.89
N CYS A 21 38.49 11.48 -4.08
CA CYS A 21 37.67 12.30 -4.97
C CYS A 21 36.43 12.82 -4.23
N SER A 22 36.44 14.10 -3.87
CA SER A 22 35.41 14.74 -3.04
C SER A 22 34.16 15.14 -3.85
N GLY A 23 33.30 14.18 -4.15
CA GLY A 23 31.96 14.44 -4.67
C GLY A 23 31.04 15.00 -3.59
N ARG A 24 30.52 16.22 -3.77
CA ARG A 24 29.44 16.76 -2.92
C ARG A 24 28.11 16.10 -3.31
N PRO A 25 27.27 15.66 -2.35
CA PRO A 25 25.91 15.25 -2.67
C PRO A 25 25.09 16.47 -3.13
N VAL A 26 24.48 16.35 -4.32
CA VAL A 26 23.45 17.30 -4.77
C VAL A 26 22.12 16.85 -4.18
N PRO A 27 21.33 17.75 -3.55
CA PRO A 27 20.04 17.37 -2.99
C PRO A 27 19.05 17.03 -4.11
N ILE A 28 18.58 15.78 -4.15
CA ILE A 28 17.47 15.38 -5.01
C ILE A 28 16.19 15.93 -4.37
N VAL A 29 15.65 17.01 -4.95
CA VAL A 29 14.35 17.54 -4.56
C VAL A 29 13.28 16.58 -5.07
N ALA A 30 12.65 15.85 -4.16
CA ALA A 30 11.45 15.07 -4.47
C ALA A 30 10.27 16.03 -4.66
N GLU A 31 9.95 16.35 -5.92
CA GLU A 31 8.84 17.25 -6.27
C GLU A 31 7.50 16.59 -5.95
N LYS A 32 6.98 16.90 -4.76
CA LYS A 32 5.72 16.37 -4.23
C LYS A 32 4.56 17.11 -4.88
N GLN A 33 3.98 16.55 -5.95
CA GLN A 33 2.78 17.11 -6.57
C GLN A 33 1.62 17.16 -5.56
N GLN A 34 1.33 18.36 -5.04
CA GLN A 34 0.19 18.63 -4.18
C GLN A 34 -0.98 19.12 -5.04
N SER A 35 -1.86 18.21 -5.44
CA SER A 35 -3.18 18.58 -5.96
C SER A 35 -4.02 19.17 -4.81
N THR A 36 -4.22 20.49 -4.81
CA THR A 36 -5.10 21.17 -3.86
C THR A 36 -6.57 20.81 -4.12
N PRO A 37 -7.42 20.70 -3.07
CA PRO A 37 -8.84 20.43 -3.27
C PRO A 37 -9.53 21.64 -3.92
N GLY A 38 -10.13 21.43 -5.09
CA GLY A 38 -10.94 22.44 -5.76
C GLY A 38 -12.27 22.64 -5.05
N VAL A 39 -12.55 23.88 -4.63
CA VAL A 39 -13.87 24.26 -4.08
C VAL A 39 -14.88 24.29 -5.22
N ILE A 40 -15.81 23.34 -5.24
CA ILE A 40 -16.97 23.35 -6.14
C ILE A 40 -18.07 24.19 -5.47
N ILE A 41 -18.46 25.28 -6.12
CA ILE A 41 -19.62 26.09 -5.74
C ILE A 41 -20.86 25.44 -6.33
N TYR A 42 -21.89 25.24 -5.52
CA TYR A 42 -23.18 24.69 -5.96
C TYR A 42 -23.88 25.66 -6.91
N HIS A 43 -24.40 25.13 -8.00
CA HIS A 43 -25.50 25.72 -8.75
C HIS A 43 -26.62 24.68 -8.88
N ASP A 44 -27.77 24.96 -8.25
CA ASP A 44 -28.93 24.09 -8.28
C ASP A 44 -29.56 24.04 -9.68
N HIS A 45 -29.78 22.83 -10.19
CA HIS A 45 -30.91 22.57 -11.08
C HIS A 45 -31.63 21.29 -10.63
N LEU A 46 -32.78 21.50 -10.00
CA LEU A 46 -33.69 20.44 -9.57
C LEU A 46 -34.25 19.69 -10.78
N ASN A 47 -34.26 18.36 -10.72
CA ASN A 47 -35.14 17.53 -11.53
C ASN A 47 -35.62 16.36 -10.66
N SER A 48 -36.91 16.33 -10.38
CA SER A 48 -37.60 15.24 -9.68
C SER A 48 -38.19 14.26 -10.69
N GLU A 49 -38.26 12.97 -10.31
CA GLU A 49 -39.34 11.99 -10.56
C GLU A 49 -40.21 12.15 -11.84
N LYS A 50 -40.48 11.10 -12.63
CA LYS A 50 -41.01 9.80 -12.15
C LYS A 50 -41.04 8.73 -13.26
N ASP A 51 -41.41 7.50 -12.88
CA ASP A 51 -41.78 6.40 -13.80
C ASP A 51 -42.89 6.75 -14.80
N PRO A 52 -42.89 6.08 -15.97
CA PRO A 52 -44.12 5.74 -16.69
C PRO A 52 -44.36 4.22 -16.65
N ASN A 53 -45.50 3.80 -16.10
CA ASN A 53 -46.03 2.45 -16.28
C ASN A 53 -47.52 2.53 -16.70
N LYS A 54 -47.86 1.74 -17.72
CA LYS A 54 -49.21 1.30 -18.11
C LYS A 54 -50.18 2.25 -18.86
N THR A 55 -50.42 1.85 -20.11
CA THR A 55 -51.73 1.58 -20.78
C THR A 55 -52.78 2.69 -21.01
N ASP A 56 -53.12 2.79 -22.31
CA ASP A 56 -54.47 2.85 -22.92
C ASP A 56 -55.37 4.08 -22.74
N GLN A 57 -55.91 4.51 -23.90
CA GLN A 57 -57.19 5.23 -24.15
C GLN A 57 -57.47 6.52 -23.32
N SER A 58 -57.84 7.66 -23.90
CA SER A 58 -58.75 7.84 -25.03
C SER A 58 -58.61 9.24 -25.70
N ASP A 59 -59.56 9.57 -26.58
CA ASP A 59 -60.05 10.92 -26.91
C ASP A 59 -59.06 12.03 -27.35
N ASN A 60 -59.15 12.39 -28.64
CA ASN A 60 -58.65 13.66 -29.16
C ASN A 60 -59.82 14.49 -29.71
N THR A 61 -60.07 15.67 -29.13
CA THR A 61 -61.19 16.54 -29.46
C THR A 61 -60.74 17.83 -30.16
N ASN A 62 -61.13 17.98 -31.43
CA ASN A 62 -61.27 19.29 -32.09
C ASN A 62 -62.29 20.16 -31.32
N PRO A 63 -62.19 21.51 -31.32
CA PRO A 63 -62.49 22.35 -32.50
C PRO A 63 -61.66 23.68 -32.52
N PRO A 64 -62.01 24.75 -33.28
CA PRO A 64 -62.99 24.96 -34.36
C PRO A 64 -62.26 25.35 -35.69
N ASP A 65 -62.74 26.08 -36.72
CA ASP A 65 -63.97 26.83 -37.08
C ASP A 65 -63.97 27.06 -38.63
N ASN A 66 -64.96 27.53 -39.39
CA ASN A 66 -66.37 27.93 -39.23
C ASN A 66 -67.07 27.77 -40.63
N THR A 67 -68.31 28.26 -40.78
CA THR A 67 -69.03 28.67 -42.01
C THR A 67 -69.50 27.60 -43.01
N ASN A 68 -70.81 27.31 -42.88
CA ASN A 68 -71.76 26.60 -43.76
C ASN A 68 -72.45 27.63 -44.73
N PRO A 69 -73.58 27.37 -45.43
CA PRO A 69 -74.24 26.13 -45.87
C PRO A 69 -74.68 26.09 -47.36
N SER A 70 -75.19 24.94 -47.81
CA SER A 70 -76.31 24.86 -48.78
C SER A 70 -76.99 23.48 -48.71
N ASP A 71 -78.32 23.44 -48.77
CA ASP A 71 -79.14 22.34 -48.23
C ASP A 71 -79.75 21.35 -49.26
N ASP A 72 -80.30 20.26 -48.72
CA ASP A 72 -81.46 19.48 -49.24
C ASP A 72 -81.21 18.47 -50.41
N PRO A 73 -82.16 17.55 -50.74
CA PRO A 73 -82.12 16.22 -50.09
C PRO A 73 -82.23 14.97 -51.00
N ASN A 74 -82.06 13.81 -50.35
CA ASN A 74 -82.45 12.43 -50.71
C ASN A 74 -83.79 12.34 -51.51
N PRO A 75 -83.94 11.51 -52.58
CA PRO A 75 -83.98 10.05 -52.38
C PRO A 75 -83.58 9.08 -53.53
N SER A 76 -83.31 7.84 -53.10
CA SER A 76 -83.72 6.52 -53.64
C SER A 76 -83.35 6.04 -55.06
N ASP A 77 -83.55 4.72 -55.20
CA ASP A 77 -83.77 3.91 -56.40
C ASP A 77 -82.57 3.43 -57.24
N ASP A 78 -82.35 2.12 -57.18
CA ASP A 78 -81.54 1.30 -58.10
C ASP A 78 -82.35 0.98 -59.37
N PRO A 79 -81.81 1.33 -60.54
CA PRO A 79 -81.99 0.47 -61.70
C PRO A 79 -80.67 0.07 -62.38
N ASN A 80 -80.71 -1.15 -62.92
CA ASN A 80 -79.72 -1.83 -63.78
C ASN A 80 -78.94 -0.95 -64.80
N PRO A 81 -77.72 -1.40 -65.20
CA PRO A 81 -76.73 -0.55 -65.85
C PRO A 81 -77.04 -0.21 -67.32
N PRO A 82 -76.57 0.95 -67.81
CA PRO A 82 -76.53 1.27 -69.23
C PRO A 82 -75.27 0.70 -69.91
N ASP A 83 -75.50 -0.19 -70.88
CA ASP A 83 -74.80 -0.30 -72.17
C ASP A 83 -73.27 -0.07 -72.23
N ASP A 84 -72.51 -1.17 -72.20
CA ASP A 84 -71.43 -1.35 -73.18
C ASP A 84 -72.06 -2.07 -74.40
N PRO A 85 -72.02 -1.46 -75.59
CA PRO A 85 -70.97 -1.86 -76.52
C PRO A 85 -70.37 -0.68 -77.30
N ASN A 86 -69.08 -0.41 -77.12
CA ASN A 86 -68.28 0.11 -78.24
C ASN A 86 -67.65 -1.09 -78.99
N PRO A 87 -68.09 -1.42 -80.22
CA PRO A 87 -67.60 -2.60 -80.93
C PRO A 87 -66.09 -2.52 -81.21
N SER A 88 -65.40 -3.64 -81.10
CA SER A 88 -63.99 -3.77 -81.48
C SER A 88 -63.78 -3.32 -82.94
N GLU A 89 -63.17 -2.15 -83.17
CA GLU A 89 -62.88 -1.69 -84.54
C GLU A 89 -61.92 -2.68 -85.21
N ILE A 90 -62.43 -3.37 -86.24
CA ILE A 90 -61.73 -4.43 -86.96
C ILE A 90 -60.71 -3.83 -87.94
N HIS A 91 -59.63 -3.29 -87.38
CA HIS A 91 -58.44 -2.90 -88.10
C HIS A 91 -57.42 -4.05 -88.10
N THR A 92 -56.60 -4.13 -89.16
CA THR A 92 -55.54 -5.15 -89.26
C THR A 92 -54.26 -4.66 -88.60
N HIS A 93 -53.83 -5.38 -87.55
CA HIS A 93 -52.58 -5.14 -86.86
C HIS A 93 -51.38 -5.47 -87.78
N LEU A 94 -50.71 -4.44 -88.31
CA LEU A 94 -49.51 -4.57 -89.13
C LEU A 94 -48.31 -3.98 -88.37
N PHE A 95 -47.64 -4.81 -87.58
CA PHE A 95 -46.56 -4.36 -86.70
C PHE A 95 -45.22 -4.25 -87.44
N GLU A 96 -44.72 -3.03 -87.62
CA GLU A 96 -43.48 -2.79 -88.37
C GLU A 96 -42.19 -3.07 -87.57
N LYS A 97 -42.22 -2.92 -86.23
CA LYS A 97 -41.03 -3.04 -85.39
C LYS A 97 -41.37 -3.39 -83.94
N MET A 98 -40.68 -4.39 -83.39
CA MET A 98 -40.75 -4.77 -81.98
C MET A 98 -39.99 -3.77 -81.10
N ILE A 99 -40.58 -3.47 -79.93
CA ILE A 99 -39.94 -2.67 -78.87
C ILE A 99 -39.28 -3.66 -77.90
N PRO A 100 -37.95 -3.61 -77.72
CA PRO A 100 -37.25 -4.55 -76.86
C PRO A 100 -37.61 -4.30 -75.39
N GLY A 101 -37.89 -5.38 -74.66
CA GLY A 101 -38.20 -5.33 -73.24
C GLY A 101 -36.98 -4.96 -72.39
N THR A 102 -37.24 -4.51 -71.16
CA THR A 102 -36.24 -4.32 -70.11
C THR A 102 -36.53 -5.28 -68.95
N PRO A 103 -35.54 -6.03 -68.44
CA PRO A 103 -35.75 -6.87 -67.26
C PRO A 103 -35.98 -6.01 -66.01
N ALA A 104 -36.84 -6.47 -65.11
CA ALA A 104 -37.03 -5.84 -63.81
C ALA A 104 -35.77 -5.96 -62.92
N THR A 105 -35.59 -5.00 -62.03
CA THR A 105 -34.52 -4.98 -61.03
C THR A 105 -35.11 -4.95 -59.62
N CYS A 106 -34.28 -4.87 -58.57
CA CYS A 106 -34.76 -4.76 -57.20
C CYS A 106 -35.62 -3.52 -56.93
N THR A 107 -35.37 -2.41 -57.65
CA THR A 107 -35.95 -1.09 -57.38
C THR A 107 -36.70 -0.49 -58.57
N ALA A 108 -36.42 -0.91 -59.81
CA ALA A 108 -37.09 -0.43 -61.01
C ALA A 108 -37.88 -1.57 -61.69
N ASN A 109 -39.10 -1.25 -62.09
CA ASN A 109 -39.92 -2.14 -62.91
C ASN A 109 -39.27 -2.39 -64.28
N GLY A 110 -39.44 -3.59 -64.81
CA GLY A 110 -39.16 -3.93 -66.20
C GLY A 110 -40.36 -3.64 -67.11
N ILE A 111 -40.14 -3.81 -68.41
CA ILE A 111 -41.13 -3.66 -69.47
C ILE A 111 -41.05 -4.92 -70.34
N LYS A 112 -42.18 -5.56 -70.65
CA LYS A 112 -42.23 -6.72 -71.55
C LYS A 112 -41.84 -6.30 -72.98
N GLU A 113 -41.23 -7.20 -73.74
CA GLU A 113 -41.07 -6.98 -75.19
C GLU A 113 -42.45 -7.03 -75.86
N HIS A 114 -42.70 -6.07 -76.76
CA HIS A 114 -44.04 -5.83 -77.28
C HIS A 114 -44.03 -5.14 -78.65
N PHE A 115 -45.19 -5.15 -79.31
CA PHE A 115 -45.54 -4.26 -80.40
C PHE A 115 -46.66 -3.31 -79.95
N HIS A 116 -46.47 -2.01 -80.14
CA HIS A 116 -47.50 -1.01 -79.86
C HIS A 116 -48.32 -0.70 -81.13
N CYS A 117 -49.66 -0.80 -81.06
CA CYS A 117 -50.52 -0.43 -82.18
C CYS A 117 -50.99 1.02 -82.08
N THR A 118 -50.47 1.93 -82.90
CA THR A 118 -50.85 3.35 -82.92
C THR A 118 -52.27 3.64 -83.44
N VAL A 119 -53.08 2.62 -83.73
CA VAL A 119 -54.47 2.76 -84.19
C VAL A 119 -55.45 2.56 -83.03
N CYS A 120 -55.25 1.53 -82.22
CA CYS A 120 -56.07 1.24 -81.03
C CYS A 120 -55.36 1.52 -79.70
N ASN A 121 -54.10 1.93 -79.72
CA ASN A 121 -53.21 2.18 -78.57
C ASN A 121 -53.08 1.00 -77.59
N LYS A 122 -53.24 -0.23 -78.08
CA LYS A 122 -53.01 -1.49 -77.35
C LYS A 122 -51.62 -2.04 -77.67
N ASP A 123 -51.05 -2.77 -76.70
CA ASP A 123 -49.77 -3.47 -76.82
C ASP A 123 -49.99 -4.97 -77.04
N PHE A 124 -49.09 -5.62 -77.77
CA PHE A 124 -49.21 -7.02 -78.19
C PHE A 124 -47.89 -7.78 -78.08
N ASP A 125 -47.97 -9.10 -77.85
CA ASP A 125 -46.81 -9.99 -77.80
C ASP A 125 -46.34 -10.47 -79.20
N SER A 126 -45.33 -11.35 -79.23
CA SER A 126 -44.78 -11.93 -80.47
C SER A 126 -45.73 -12.87 -81.22
N GLU A 127 -46.84 -13.29 -80.61
CA GLU A 127 -47.87 -14.17 -81.17
C GLU A 127 -49.14 -13.39 -81.57
N ASN A 128 -49.16 -12.07 -81.34
CA ASN A 128 -50.26 -11.13 -81.52
C ASN A 128 -51.39 -11.23 -80.48
N ASN A 129 -51.13 -11.75 -79.28
CA ASN A 129 -52.05 -11.66 -78.15
C ASN A 129 -51.96 -10.26 -77.51
N GLU A 130 -53.07 -9.72 -77.01
CA GLU A 130 -53.11 -8.41 -76.35
C GLU A 130 -52.48 -8.47 -74.94
N LEU A 131 -51.53 -7.58 -74.68
CA LEU A 131 -50.85 -7.42 -73.40
C LEU A 131 -51.60 -6.43 -72.49
N ILE A 132 -52.48 -6.97 -71.65
CA ILE A 132 -53.31 -6.19 -70.70
C ILE A 132 -52.47 -5.45 -69.63
N ASP A 133 -51.30 -5.98 -69.30
CA ASP A 133 -50.30 -5.31 -68.47
C ASP A 133 -48.92 -5.48 -69.13
N LEU A 134 -48.26 -4.36 -69.40
CA LEU A 134 -46.92 -4.31 -70.01
C LEU A 134 -45.79 -4.32 -68.97
N VAL A 135 -46.10 -4.01 -67.72
CA VAL A 135 -45.12 -3.83 -66.63
C VAL A 135 -44.65 -5.20 -66.13
N ILE A 136 -43.37 -5.27 -65.76
CA ILE A 136 -42.83 -6.35 -64.92
C ILE A 136 -42.49 -5.70 -63.58
N PRO A 137 -43.22 -5.97 -62.49
CA PRO A 137 -42.95 -5.37 -61.19
C PRO A 137 -41.50 -5.58 -60.74
N ALA A 138 -40.92 -4.57 -60.11
CA ALA A 138 -39.61 -4.66 -59.48
C ALA A 138 -39.56 -5.88 -58.52
N THR A 139 -38.46 -6.63 -58.54
CA THR A 139 -38.35 -7.89 -57.78
C THR A 139 -38.29 -7.69 -56.26
N GLY A 140 -38.17 -6.44 -55.81
CA GLY A 140 -37.82 -6.10 -54.44
C GLY A 140 -36.41 -6.54 -54.08
N HIS A 141 -36.04 -6.32 -52.81
CA HIS A 141 -34.77 -6.77 -52.25
C HIS A 141 -34.95 -8.10 -51.51
N SER A 142 -33.96 -8.99 -51.62
CA SER A 142 -33.91 -10.27 -50.90
C SER A 142 -32.74 -10.27 -49.91
N ALA A 143 -33.04 -10.34 -48.61
CA ALA A 143 -32.04 -10.18 -47.54
C ALA A 143 -30.94 -11.25 -47.55
N GLY A 144 -29.69 -10.80 -47.52
CA GLY A 144 -28.49 -11.61 -47.36
C GLY A 144 -28.31 -12.15 -45.94
N GLU A 145 -27.25 -12.92 -45.75
CA GLU A 145 -26.76 -13.20 -44.40
C GLU A 145 -26.33 -11.88 -43.71
N TRP A 146 -26.34 -11.87 -42.38
CA TRP A 146 -25.85 -10.71 -41.62
C TRP A 146 -24.32 -10.65 -41.67
N ILE A 147 -23.82 -9.47 -42.02
CA ILE A 147 -22.40 -9.11 -42.02
C ILE A 147 -22.14 -8.31 -40.74
N ILE A 148 -21.12 -8.71 -39.97
CA ILE A 148 -20.73 -8.00 -38.74
C ILE A 148 -19.76 -6.87 -39.14
N ASP A 149 -20.09 -5.64 -38.76
CA ASP A 149 -19.28 -4.44 -38.98
C ASP A 149 -18.38 -4.12 -37.80
N GLU A 150 -18.87 -4.38 -36.58
CA GLU A 150 -18.18 -4.15 -35.32
C GLU A 150 -18.61 -5.23 -34.32
N GLU A 151 -17.67 -6.00 -33.79
CA GLU A 151 -17.97 -7.05 -32.79
C GLU A 151 -18.40 -6.43 -31.45
N PRO A 152 -19.38 -7.02 -30.73
CA PRO A 152 -19.80 -6.53 -29.43
C PRO A 152 -18.69 -6.70 -28.38
N THR A 153 -18.72 -5.83 -27.37
CA THR A 153 -17.85 -5.92 -26.18
C THR A 153 -18.70 -6.13 -24.93
N CYS A 154 -18.06 -6.31 -23.77
CA CYS A 154 -18.75 -6.40 -22.47
C CYS A 154 -19.51 -5.13 -22.04
N GLU A 155 -19.29 -4.00 -22.73
CA GLU A 155 -19.94 -2.70 -22.44
C GLU A 155 -20.71 -2.14 -23.63
N LYS A 156 -20.11 -2.17 -24.84
CA LYS A 156 -20.68 -1.56 -26.05
C LYS A 156 -21.26 -2.63 -26.96
N ALA A 157 -22.45 -2.33 -27.50
CA ALA A 157 -23.05 -3.11 -28.58
C ALA A 157 -22.16 -3.09 -29.83
N GLY A 158 -22.15 -4.21 -30.54
CA GLY A 158 -21.60 -4.33 -31.89
C GLY A 158 -22.61 -3.87 -32.94
N LYS A 159 -22.23 -3.94 -34.22
CA LYS A 159 -23.05 -3.52 -35.36
C LYS A 159 -23.04 -4.57 -36.46
N LYS A 160 -24.16 -4.69 -37.17
CA LYS A 160 -24.32 -5.58 -38.31
C LYS A 160 -25.24 -4.98 -39.38
N HIS A 161 -25.07 -5.41 -40.62
CA HIS A 161 -25.97 -5.09 -41.72
C HIS A 161 -26.30 -6.31 -42.59
N SER A 162 -27.34 -6.20 -43.42
CA SER A 162 -27.67 -7.19 -44.46
C SER A 162 -27.77 -6.49 -45.82
N VAL A 163 -27.11 -7.08 -46.81
CA VAL A 163 -27.13 -6.65 -48.21
C VAL A 163 -28.11 -7.50 -49.03
N CYS A 164 -28.68 -6.91 -50.09
CA CYS A 164 -29.53 -7.65 -51.02
C CYS A 164 -28.70 -8.69 -51.79
N ARG A 165 -29.12 -9.97 -51.78
CA ARG A 165 -28.45 -11.08 -52.51
C ARG A 165 -28.40 -10.91 -54.03
N ILE A 166 -29.16 -9.96 -54.58
CA ILE A 166 -29.32 -9.73 -56.03
C ILE A 166 -28.55 -8.48 -56.49
N CYS A 167 -28.73 -7.33 -55.83
CA CYS A 167 -28.09 -6.06 -56.24
C CYS A 167 -26.91 -5.62 -55.36
N GLY A 168 -26.67 -6.24 -54.20
CA GLY A 168 -25.58 -5.89 -53.28
C GLY A 168 -25.81 -4.64 -52.43
N GLU A 169 -26.89 -3.89 -52.63
CA GLU A 169 -27.24 -2.72 -51.82
C GLU A 169 -27.54 -3.12 -50.35
N MET A 170 -27.14 -2.29 -49.39
CA MET A 170 -27.48 -2.47 -47.98
C MET A 170 -28.97 -2.16 -47.77
N ILE A 171 -29.71 -3.08 -47.13
CA ILE A 171 -31.17 -2.98 -46.97
C ILE A 171 -31.65 -3.08 -45.53
N GLN A 172 -30.81 -3.57 -44.61
CA GLN A 172 -31.09 -3.63 -43.17
C GLN A 172 -29.80 -3.32 -42.40
N ASN A 173 -29.93 -2.64 -41.27
CA ASN A 173 -28.90 -2.45 -40.26
C ASN A 173 -29.52 -2.71 -38.88
N ASP A 174 -28.75 -3.25 -37.94
CA ASP A 174 -29.19 -3.60 -36.59
C ASP A 174 -27.96 -3.72 -35.66
N GLU A 175 -28.17 -3.64 -34.35
CA GLU A 175 -27.09 -3.76 -33.36
C GLU A 175 -26.86 -5.22 -32.94
N ILE A 176 -25.71 -5.49 -32.32
CA ILE A 176 -25.42 -6.75 -31.63
C ILE A 176 -25.32 -6.43 -30.14
N PRO A 177 -26.20 -6.93 -29.26
CA PRO A 177 -26.16 -6.60 -27.84
C PRO A 177 -24.77 -6.82 -27.22
N ALA A 178 -24.37 -5.91 -26.32
CA ALA A 178 -23.14 -6.05 -25.55
C ALA A 178 -23.12 -7.38 -24.79
N THR A 179 -21.96 -8.04 -24.70
CA THR A 179 -21.83 -9.39 -24.11
C THR A 179 -22.04 -9.42 -22.59
N GLY A 180 -22.12 -8.25 -21.96
CA GLY A 180 -22.10 -8.08 -20.51
C GLY A 180 -20.73 -8.34 -19.89
N HIS A 181 -20.58 -7.97 -18.62
CA HIS A 181 -19.36 -8.21 -17.85
C HIS A 181 -19.35 -9.62 -17.24
N THR A 182 -18.23 -10.33 -17.35
CA THR A 182 -18.02 -11.65 -16.73
C THR A 182 -17.24 -11.48 -15.43
N GLU A 183 -17.95 -11.58 -14.30
CA GLU A 183 -17.38 -11.39 -12.95
C GLU A 183 -16.28 -12.40 -12.61
N ALA A 184 -15.18 -11.93 -12.04
CA ALA A 184 -14.31 -12.67 -11.13
C ALA A 184 -14.32 -12.01 -9.75
N ILE A 185 -14.01 -12.79 -8.71
CA ILE A 185 -13.98 -12.35 -7.32
C ILE A 185 -12.54 -11.99 -6.94
N ASP A 186 -12.37 -10.79 -6.39
CA ASP A 186 -11.13 -10.34 -5.76
C ASP A 186 -11.21 -10.66 -4.27
N TYR A 187 -10.48 -11.68 -3.83
CA TYR A 187 -10.60 -12.23 -2.48
C TYR A 187 -10.30 -11.19 -1.38
N PRO A 188 -11.05 -11.21 -0.26
CA PRO A 188 -10.81 -10.33 0.87
C PRO A 188 -9.43 -10.56 1.51
N ILE A 189 -8.80 -9.48 1.96
CA ILE A 189 -7.58 -9.54 2.76
C ILE A 189 -7.97 -9.27 4.23
N PRO A 190 -7.76 -10.22 5.17
CA PRO A 190 -8.12 -10.00 6.56
C PRO A 190 -7.24 -8.91 7.20
N ALA A 191 -7.85 -8.03 7.99
CA ALA A 191 -7.11 -7.04 8.77
C ALA A 191 -6.28 -7.71 9.88
N THR A 192 -5.16 -7.08 10.21
CA THR A 192 -4.24 -7.48 11.30
C THR A 192 -4.03 -6.28 12.23
N CYS A 193 -3.36 -6.46 13.35
CA CYS A 193 -3.01 -5.32 14.22
C CYS A 193 -1.92 -4.41 13.62
N GLU A 194 -1.13 -4.91 12.65
CA GLU A 194 -0.12 -4.10 11.95
C GLU A 194 -0.67 -3.40 10.69
N LYS A 195 -1.57 -4.06 9.95
CA LYS A 195 -2.00 -3.69 8.60
C LYS A 195 -3.51 -3.79 8.44
N GLU A 196 -4.08 -2.82 7.75
CA GLU A 196 -5.49 -2.81 7.34
C GLU A 196 -5.78 -3.97 6.38
N GLY A 197 -7.03 -4.42 6.37
CA GLY A 197 -7.54 -5.42 5.44
C GLY A 197 -8.25 -4.79 4.24
N LEU A 198 -8.79 -5.63 3.37
CA LEU A 198 -9.64 -5.27 2.25
C LEU A 198 -10.88 -6.17 2.22
N THR A 199 -12.05 -5.61 1.90
CA THR A 199 -13.27 -6.41 1.65
C THR A 199 -13.10 -7.30 0.42
N GLU A 200 -14.04 -8.23 0.22
CA GLU A 200 -14.20 -8.86 -1.09
C GLU A 200 -14.52 -7.77 -2.14
N GLY A 201 -13.99 -7.93 -3.34
CA GLY A 201 -14.27 -7.10 -4.51
C GLY A 201 -14.59 -7.95 -5.73
N LYS A 202 -14.84 -7.31 -6.86
CA LYS A 202 -15.05 -7.98 -8.14
C LYS A 202 -14.53 -7.16 -9.30
N HIS A 203 -14.04 -7.83 -10.34
CA HIS A 203 -13.71 -7.24 -11.63
C HIS A 203 -14.29 -8.04 -12.81
N CYS A 204 -14.36 -7.41 -13.98
CA CYS A 204 -14.69 -8.08 -15.24
C CYS A 204 -13.44 -8.72 -15.84
N THR A 205 -13.44 -10.05 -15.98
CA THR A 205 -12.32 -10.82 -16.57
C THR A 205 -11.99 -10.43 -18.02
N VAL A 206 -12.96 -9.88 -18.76
CA VAL A 206 -12.83 -9.53 -20.19
C VAL A 206 -12.16 -8.17 -20.40
N CYS A 207 -12.38 -7.20 -19.51
CA CYS A 207 -11.92 -5.81 -19.69
C CYS A 207 -11.19 -5.17 -18.49
N GLY A 208 -11.06 -5.89 -17.37
CA GLY A 208 -10.40 -5.39 -16.15
C GLY A 208 -11.18 -4.32 -15.37
N ARG A 209 -12.40 -3.95 -15.80
CA ARG A 209 -13.25 -3.01 -15.05
C ARG A 209 -13.58 -3.56 -13.67
N ILE A 210 -13.34 -2.78 -12.62
CA ILE A 210 -13.82 -3.07 -11.27
C ILE A 210 -15.35 -2.92 -11.27
N LEU A 211 -16.04 -3.94 -10.76
CA LEU A 211 -17.50 -4.05 -10.66
C LEU A 211 -17.98 -3.86 -9.21
N VAL A 212 -17.15 -4.27 -8.25
CA VAL A 212 -17.31 -3.98 -6.81
C VAL A 212 -15.93 -3.62 -6.27
N GLU A 213 -15.76 -2.40 -5.78
CA GLU A 213 -14.49 -1.91 -5.23
C GLU A 213 -14.17 -2.57 -3.88
N GLN A 214 -12.90 -2.91 -3.65
CA GLN A 214 -12.43 -3.35 -2.34
C GLN A 214 -12.30 -2.15 -1.40
N LEU A 215 -13.00 -2.19 -0.26
CA LEU A 215 -12.96 -1.15 0.76
C LEU A 215 -11.96 -1.50 1.88
N PRO A 216 -11.25 -0.52 2.46
CA PRO A 216 -10.32 -0.76 3.55
C PRO A 216 -11.04 -1.20 4.83
N ILE A 217 -10.54 -2.26 5.45
CA ILE A 217 -10.98 -2.75 6.77
C ILE A 217 -9.98 -2.23 7.80
N PRO A 218 -10.41 -1.44 8.82
CA PRO A 218 -9.52 -0.96 9.87
C PRO A 218 -8.72 -2.08 10.55
N LYS A 219 -7.51 -1.74 11.02
CA LYS A 219 -6.63 -2.67 11.74
C LYS A 219 -7.36 -3.39 12.87
N ALA A 220 -7.11 -4.68 13.01
CA ALA A 220 -7.62 -5.46 14.14
C ALA A 220 -7.01 -4.97 15.45
N SER A 221 -7.77 -5.03 16.56
CA SER A 221 -7.20 -4.74 17.89
C SER A 221 -6.10 -5.75 18.25
N HIS A 222 -5.12 -5.33 19.03
CA HIS A 222 -4.10 -6.23 19.57
C HIS A 222 -4.74 -7.29 20.47
N SER A 223 -4.36 -8.56 20.27
CA SER A 223 -4.60 -9.62 21.24
C SER A 223 -3.44 -9.63 22.23
N PHE A 224 -3.70 -9.35 23.51
CA PHE A 224 -2.66 -9.32 24.55
C PHE A 224 -2.55 -10.65 25.28
N GLU A 225 -1.33 -11.00 25.66
CA GLU A 225 -1.04 -12.10 26.58
C GLU A 225 -1.29 -11.68 28.05
N SER A 226 -0.82 -12.47 29.01
CA SER A 226 -0.89 -12.08 30.43
C SER A 226 0.05 -10.91 30.73
N TRP A 227 -0.31 -10.09 31.71
CA TRP A 227 0.52 -8.98 32.19
C TRP A 227 1.86 -9.48 32.75
N ILE A 228 2.95 -8.81 32.37
CA ILE A 228 4.30 -9.00 32.92
C ILE A 228 4.55 -7.86 33.90
N GLU A 229 4.82 -8.20 35.16
CA GLU A 229 4.97 -7.23 36.25
C GLU A 229 6.25 -6.37 36.15
N GLU A 230 6.21 -5.17 36.75
CA GLU A 230 7.37 -4.27 36.80
C GLU A 230 8.52 -4.90 37.62
N ILE A 231 9.74 -4.84 37.06
CA ILE A 231 10.98 -5.03 37.81
C ILE A 231 11.52 -3.63 38.16
N PRO A 232 11.38 -3.14 39.40
CA PRO A 232 11.67 -1.75 39.73
C PRO A 232 13.17 -1.44 39.65
N ALA A 233 13.52 -0.32 39.01
CA ALA A 233 14.91 0.11 38.90
C ALA A 233 15.56 0.40 40.27
N THR A 234 16.85 0.11 40.40
CA THR A 234 17.68 0.44 41.57
C THR A 234 18.73 1.48 41.19
N CYS A 235 19.69 1.80 42.06
CA CYS A 235 20.85 2.63 41.67
C CYS A 235 21.99 1.83 41.02
N THR A 236 22.03 0.51 41.18
CA THR A 236 23.07 -0.36 40.60
C THR A 236 22.58 -1.11 39.35
N SER A 237 21.26 -1.30 39.19
CA SER A 237 20.61 -1.95 38.05
C SER A 237 19.50 -1.08 37.46
N ALA A 238 19.35 -1.13 36.14
CA ALA A 238 18.11 -0.67 35.50
C ALA A 238 16.94 -1.59 35.89
N GLY A 239 15.72 -1.13 35.68
CA GLY A 239 14.51 -1.93 35.82
C GLY A 239 13.85 -2.22 34.47
N MET A 240 12.71 -2.91 34.52
CA MET A 240 11.86 -3.21 33.38
C MET A 240 10.43 -2.75 33.69
N MET A 241 9.83 -1.94 32.81
CA MET A 241 8.43 -1.54 32.90
C MET A 241 7.52 -2.77 32.84
N GLY A 242 6.45 -2.77 33.65
CA GLY A 242 5.37 -3.73 33.47
C GLY A 242 4.69 -3.53 32.12
N HIS A 243 4.35 -4.63 31.43
CA HIS A 243 3.83 -4.59 30.07
C HIS A 243 2.99 -5.82 29.70
N PHE A 244 2.13 -5.65 28.71
CA PHE A 244 1.57 -6.74 27.91
C PHE A 244 2.46 -6.99 26.67
N VAL A 245 2.49 -8.23 26.21
CA VAL A 245 2.99 -8.59 24.87
C VAL A 245 1.78 -8.88 23.98
N CYS A 246 1.81 -8.43 22.72
CA CYS A 246 0.79 -8.86 21.75
C CYS A 246 1.13 -10.24 21.18
N SER A 247 0.20 -11.19 21.24
CA SER A 247 0.38 -12.57 20.74
C SER A 247 0.51 -12.67 19.21
N ILE A 248 0.24 -11.59 18.48
CA ILE A 248 0.23 -11.54 17.00
C ILE A 248 1.46 -10.82 16.43
N CYS A 249 1.80 -9.62 16.93
CA CYS A 249 2.95 -8.85 16.46
C CYS A 249 4.15 -8.84 17.43
N HIS A 250 4.00 -9.38 18.65
CA HIS A 250 5.03 -9.44 19.70
C HIS A 250 5.62 -8.09 20.14
N HIS A 251 4.95 -6.98 19.81
CA HIS A 251 5.24 -5.66 20.38
C HIS A 251 4.73 -5.57 21.83
N ASN A 252 5.32 -4.66 22.60
CA ASN A 252 5.02 -4.47 24.03
C ASN A 252 4.09 -3.27 24.24
N PHE A 253 3.21 -3.33 25.24
CA PHE A 253 2.20 -2.30 25.52
C PHE A 253 2.06 -2.07 27.03
N ASN A 254 1.78 -0.83 27.44
CA ASN A 254 1.49 -0.53 28.85
C ASN A 254 0.06 -0.92 29.26
N GLU A 255 -0.28 -0.72 30.54
CA GLU A 255 -1.61 -0.99 31.12
C GLU A 255 -2.78 -0.30 30.38
N ASN A 256 -2.50 0.78 29.64
CA ASN A 256 -3.46 1.58 28.88
C ASN A 256 -3.49 1.21 27.38
N GLY A 257 -2.78 0.16 26.97
CA GLY A 257 -2.70 -0.29 25.57
C GLY A 257 -1.83 0.60 24.66
N ILE A 258 -0.96 1.45 25.22
CA ILE A 258 -0.02 2.28 24.45
C ILE A 258 1.28 1.50 24.22
N GLU A 259 1.76 1.48 22.98
CA GLU A 259 2.97 0.77 22.55
C GLU A 259 4.25 1.28 23.26
N LEU A 260 5.12 0.36 23.68
CA LEU A 260 6.38 0.61 24.38
C LEU A 260 7.56 0.12 23.53
N SER A 261 8.31 1.07 22.96
CA SER A 261 9.53 0.80 22.18
C SER A 261 10.79 0.59 23.03
N ASP A 262 10.77 1.05 24.29
CA ASP A 262 11.76 0.73 25.31
C ASP A 262 11.02 0.38 26.61
N LEU A 263 11.51 -0.65 27.30
CA LEU A 263 11.00 -1.11 28.60
C LEU A 263 11.93 -0.70 29.75
N THR A 264 13.07 -0.05 29.44
CA THR A 264 14.14 0.21 30.41
C THR A 264 13.74 1.30 31.40
N LEU A 265 13.48 0.93 32.65
CA LEU A 265 13.41 1.91 33.73
C LEU A 265 14.85 2.35 34.09
N PRO A 266 15.21 3.64 33.93
CA PRO A 266 16.57 4.10 34.16
C PRO A 266 16.99 3.95 35.63
N ARG A 267 18.29 3.77 35.86
CA ARG A 267 18.86 3.66 37.21
C ARG A 267 18.48 4.89 38.05
N LYS A 268 18.03 4.65 39.28
CA LYS A 268 17.77 5.70 40.28
C LYS A 268 19.10 6.31 40.72
N ASN A 269 19.17 7.64 40.83
CA ASN A 269 20.37 8.31 41.36
C ASN A 269 20.64 7.88 42.82
N HIS A 270 21.92 7.72 43.18
CA HIS A 270 22.32 7.36 44.54
C HIS A 270 21.88 8.43 45.56
N GLN A 271 21.16 8.01 46.59
CA GLN A 271 20.69 8.89 47.66
C GLN A 271 21.65 8.80 48.86
N TYR A 272 22.72 9.59 48.84
CA TYR A 272 23.74 9.57 49.90
C TYR A 272 23.31 10.33 51.16
N LYS A 273 23.39 9.66 52.31
CA LYS A 273 23.30 10.25 53.65
C LYS A 273 24.45 9.72 54.49
N ASN A 274 25.16 10.60 55.20
CA ASN A 274 26.38 10.27 55.96
C ASN A 274 27.38 9.44 55.12
N GLN A 275 27.65 9.89 53.88
CA GLN A 275 28.50 9.22 52.89
C GLN A 275 28.08 7.80 52.45
N ILE A 276 26.89 7.31 52.82
CA ILE A 276 26.38 5.98 52.44
C ILE A 276 25.08 6.11 51.65
N CYS A 277 24.99 5.43 50.50
CA CYS A 277 23.77 5.41 49.69
C CYS A 277 22.67 4.63 50.42
N GLN A 278 21.56 5.29 50.71
CA GLN A 278 20.42 4.70 51.43
C GLN A 278 19.65 3.63 50.62
N LEU A 279 19.99 3.45 49.33
CA LEU A 279 19.36 2.49 48.43
C LEU A 279 20.20 1.21 48.17
N CYS A 280 21.55 1.29 48.20
CA CYS A 280 22.44 0.16 47.94
C CYS A 280 23.51 -0.09 49.02
N GLY A 281 23.68 0.80 50.00
CA GLY A 281 24.73 0.71 51.01
C GLY A 281 26.14 1.09 50.54
N GLU A 282 26.35 1.37 49.25
CA GLU A 282 27.65 1.80 48.73
C GLU A 282 28.09 3.15 49.32
N ARG A 283 29.40 3.30 49.54
CA ARG A 283 29.99 4.55 50.01
C ARG A 283 30.14 5.55 48.87
N LYS A 284 29.94 6.83 49.18
CA LYS A 284 30.15 7.94 48.25
C LYS A 284 31.63 8.05 47.92
N ALA A 285 31.96 7.99 46.63
CA ALA A 285 33.33 8.13 46.14
C ALA A 285 33.96 9.46 46.56
N SER A 286 35.26 9.42 46.88
CA SER A 286 36.09 10.61 47.07
C SER A 286 36.23 11.39 45.77
N VAL A 287 36.22 12.71 45.88
CA VAL A 287 36.28 13.62 44.73
C VAL A 287 37.71 14.06 44.44
N LYS A 288 37.99 14.47 43.19
CA LYS A 288 39.29 14.98 42.71
C LYS A 288 40.44 13.96 42.66
N LEU A 289 40.12 12.66 42.74
CA LEU A 289 41.03 11.58 42.32
C LEU A 289 41.30 11.68 40.81
N ASP A 290 42.54 11.44 40.38
CA ASP A 290 42.96 11.48 38.97
C ASP A 290 42.98 10.08 38.36
N PHE A 291 42.48 9.93 37.12
CA PHE A 291 42.31 8.64 36.46
C PHE A 291 42.93 8.66 35.05
N TYR A 292 43.71 7.63 34.75
CA TYR A 292 44.24 7.37 33.41
C TYR A 292 43.38 6.31 32.71
N SER A 293 42.57 6.73 31.74
CA SER A 293 41.79 5.85 30.87
C SER A 293 42.67 5.24 29.78
N PHE A 294 42.50 3.95 29.52
CA PHE A 294 43.16 3.25 28.42
C PHE A 294 42.37 3.33 27.10
N GLY A 295 41.23 4.05 27.06
CA GLY A 295 40.38 4.18 25.87
C GLY A 295 39.61 2.91 25.49
N ASN A 296 39.63 1.88 26.33
CA ASN A 296 38.97 0.58 26.12
C ASN A 296 37.80 0.33 27.09
N GLY A 297 37.29 1.38 27.75
CA GLY A 297 36.28 1.26 28.82
C GLY A 297 36.85 0.90 30.20
N THR A 298 38.18 0.90 30.37
CA THR A 298 38.85 0.67 31.66
C THR A 298 39.91 1.75 31.93
N CYS A 299 40.17 2.00 33.21
CA CYS A 299 41.15 2.98 33.68
C CYS A 299 41.89 2.49 34.94
N ILE A 300 43.02 3.11 35.24
CA ILE A 300 43.65 3.07 36.57
C ILE A 300 43.52 4.43 37.25
N LEU A 301 43.45 4.44 38.57
CA LEU A 301 43.65 5.66 39.34
C LEU A 301 45.14 6.02 39.27
N ARG A 302 45.46 7.19 38.70
CA ARG A 302 46.83 7.64 38.42
C ARG A 302 47.44 8.37 39.62
N ASN A 303 46.65 9.16 40.34
CA ASN A 303 47.08 9.90 41.51
C ASN A 303 45.85 10.22 42.39
N GLN A 304 46.04 10.44 43.70
CA GLN A 304 45.02 11.07 44.56
C GLN A 304 44.59 12.46 44.07
N GLY A 305 45.40 13.11 43.22
CA GLY A 305 45.08 14.33 42.50
C GLY A 305 45.00 15.53 43.43
N SER A 306 43.79 16.01 43.69
CA SER A 306 43.52 17.05 44.70
C SER A 306 42.57 16.56 45.81
N CYS A 307 42.46 15.25 46.00
CA CYS A 307 41.82 14.65 47.17
C CYS A 307 42.74 14.81 48.40
N ILE A 308 42.16 15.13 49.55
CA ILE A 308 42.84 15.26 50.85
C ILE A 308 42.03 14.57 51.96
N ASP A 309 41.16 13.62 51.60
CA ASP A 309 40.28 12.94 52.53
C ASP A 309 41.08 11.92 53.38
N ALA A 310 40.80 11.84 54.68
CA ALA A 310 41.41 10.83 55.55
C ALA A 310 40.85 9.41 55.27
N GLU A 311 39.54 9.31 55.00
CA GLU A 311 38.89 8.13 54.43
C GLU A 311 38.74 8.34 52.90
N ILE A 312 39.59 7.70 52.08
CA ILE A 312 39.50 7.77 50.61
C ILE A 312 38.61 6.63 50.09
N VAL A 313 37.54 6.97 49.37
CA VAL A 313 36.66 5.98 48.72
C VAL A 313 36.91 5.95 47.21
N ILE A 314 37.53 4.88 46.72
CA ILE A 314 37.82 4.70 45.30
C ILE A 314 36.59 4.10 44.60
N PRO A 315 36.05 4.71 43.54
CA PRO A 315 34.87 4.20 42.85
C PRO A 315 35.21 3.00 41.97
N SER A 316 34.21 2.16 41.67
CA SER A 316 34.30 1.07 40.70
C SER A 316 34.34 1.54 39.23
N VAL A 317 33.91 2.79 38.98
CA VAL A 317 33.83 3.44 37.67
C VAL A 317 34.25 4.90 37.83
N SER A 318 35.08 5.41 36.92
CA SER A 318 35.55 6.80 36.91
C SER A 318 34.43 7.79 36.55
N PRO A 319 34.65 9.11 36.72
CA PRO A 319 33.74 10.14 36.18
C PRO A 319 33.58 10.13 34.65
N SER A 320 34.48 9.47 33.90
CA SER A 320 34.36 9.27 32.45
C SER A 320 33.52 8.04 32.05
N GLY A 321 33.12 7.20 33.01
CA GLY A 321 32.43 5.93 32.75
C GLY A 321 33.35 4.72 32.56
N ASP A 322 34.67 4.90 32.66
CA ASP A 322 35.65 3.79 32.57
C ASP A 322 35.69 2.98 33.86
N ARG A 323 35.67 1.64 33.77
CA ARG A 323 35.81 0.76 34.94
C ARG A 323 37.20 0.92 35.57
N VAL A 324 37.26 1.21 36.87
CA VAL A 324 38.53 1.35 37.61
C VAL A 324 39.07 -0.04 37.91
N ILE A 325 40.13 -0.45 37.20
CA ILE A 325 40.72 -1.80 37.30
C ILE A 325 42.01 -1.86 38.11
N GLY A 326 42.58 -0.72 38.52
CA GLY A 326 43.80 -0.74 39.32
C GLY A 326 44.23 0.60 39.90
N ILE A 327 45.21 0.52 40.79
CA ILE A 327 45.85 1.65 41.46
C ILE A 327 47.26 1.81 40.88
N GLY A 328 47.51 2.93 40.21
CA GLY A 328 48.71 3.19 39.42
C GLY A 328 49.98 3.42 40.25
N GLU A 329 51.09 3.50 39.52
CA GLU A 329 52.43 3.69 40.10
C GLU A 329 52.47 4.99 40.93
N ALA A 330 52.96 4.89 42.17
CA ALA A 330 53.05 6.00 43.12
C ALA A 330 51.73 6.78 43.39
N ALA A 331 50.55 6.22 43.08
CA ALA A 331 49.29 6.98 43.02
C ALA A 331 48.86 7.66 44.33
N PHE A 332 49.17 7.06 45.50
CA PHE A 332 48.98 7.65 46.83
C PHE A 332 50.31 7.89 47.55
N SER A 333 51.44 7.91 46.83
CA SER A 333 52.77 8.01 47.45
C SER A 333 52.90 9.28 48.30
N GLY A 334 53.27 9.12 49.58
CA GLY A 334 53.34 10.21 50.55
C GLY A 334 51.98 10.76 51.02
N SER A 335 50.88 10.04 50.78
CA SER A 335 49.54 10.47 51.21
C SER A 335 49.35 10.42 52.73
N PHE A 336 48.60 11.40 53.25
CA PHE A 336 48.19 11.47 54.66
C PHE A 336 46.90 10.69 54.97
N CYS A 337 46.32 9.97 54.00
CA CYS A 337 45.12 9.18 54.21
C CYS A 337 45.32 8.10 55.29
N GLU A 338 44.31 7.93 56.12
CA GLU A 338 44.30 6.95 57.22
C GLU A 338 43.70 5.61 56.79
N LYS A 339 42.77 5.66 55.84
CA LYS A 339 41.93 4.53 55.44
C LYS A 339 41.49 4.62 53.98
N ILE A 340 41.54 3.51 53.26
CA ILE A 340 41.17 3.45 51.84
C ILE A 340 40.13 2.36 51.59
N PHE A 341 39.04 2.69 50.91
CA PHE A 341 38.01 1.76 50.47
C PHE A 341 38.21 1.39 48.99
N LEU A 342 38.34 0.10 48.72
CA LEU A 342 38.61 -0.45 47.39
C LEU A 342 37.42 -1.28 46.86
N PRO A 343 37.00 -1.08 45.61
CA PRO A 343 35.94 -1.86 44.96
C PRO A 343 36.47 -3.20 44.45
N THR A 344 35.57 -4.17 44.25
CA THR A 344 35.88 -5.48 43.63
C THR A 344 36.33 -5.41 42.17
N THR A 345 36.38 -4.21 41.58
CA THR A 345 36.89 -4.00 40.22
C THR A 345 38.42 -3.89 40.16
N ILE A 346 39.10 -3.62 41.29
CA ILE A 346 40.56 -3.59 41.36
C ILE A 346 41.11 -5.00 41.12
N THR A 347 41.94 -5.15 40.09
CA THR A 347 42.66 -6.39 39.74
C THR A 347 44.18 -6.22 39.82
N LYS A 348 44.70 -4.99 39.77
CA LYS A 348 46.14 -4.71 39.91
C LYS A 348 46.44 -3.49 40.79
N ILE A 349 47.51 -3.57 41.58
CA ILE A 349 48.12 -2.47 42.32
C ILE A 349 49.59 -2.39 41.88
N PHE A 350 49.98 -1.25 41.34
CA PHE A 350 51.31 -1.02 40.77
C PHE A 350 52.34 -0.62 41.84
N SER A 351 53.61 -0.56 41.41
CA SER A 351 54.77 -0.25 42.23
C SER A 351 54.60 1.09 42.97
N PHE A 352 55.03 1.16 44.23
CA PHE A 352 54.94 2.35 45.08
C PHE A 352 53.52 2.94 45.31
N ALA A 353 52.43 2.26 44.91
CA ALA A 353 51.06 2.79 44.94
C ALA A 353 50.66 3.42 46.29
N PHE A 354 51.07 2.83 47.42
CA PHE A 354 50.91 3.35 48.78
C PHE A 354 52.26 3.47 49.52
N TRP A 355 53.31 3.89 48.79
CA TRP A 355 54.63 4.16 49.39
C TRP A 355 54.55 5.40 50.29
N GLU A 356 55.25 5.39 51.43
CA GLU A 356 55.31 6.49 52.40
C GLU A 356 53.95 7.05 52.88
N CYS A 357 52.85 6.29 52.75
CA CYS A 357 51.56 6.61 53.37
C CYS A 357 51.61 6.42 54.90
N ALA A 358 52.28 7.32 55.61
CA ALA A 358 52.64 7.15 57.02
C ALA A 358 51.45 7.00 57.98
N ASN A 359 50.27 7.47 57.59
CA ASN A 359 49.03 7.39 58.37
C ASN A 359 48.16 6.17 58.02
N LEU A 360 48.44 5.46 56.92
CA LEU A 360 47.55 4.44 56.38
C LEU A 360 47.55 3.20 57.27
N THR A 361 46.42 2.98 57.97
CA THR A 361 46.25 1.86 58.92
C THR A 361 45.32 0.79 58.38
N GLU A 362 44.32 1.14 57.57
CA GLU A 362 43.29 0.21 57.08
C GLU A 362 43.06 0.32 55.56
N ILE A 363 43.00 -0.84 54.89
CA ILE A 363 42.46 -0.95 53.53
C ILE A 363 41.23 -1.85 53.59
N VAL A 364 40.07 -1.30 53.25
CA VAL A 364 38.78 -2.00 53.22
C VAL A 364 38.49 -2.42 51.79
N PHE A 365 38.67 -3.70 51.48
CA PHE A 365 38.34 -4.27 50.19
C PHE A 365 36.91 -4.82 50.19
N SER A 366 36.13 -4.43 49.18
CA SER A 366 34.69 -4.76 49.10
C SER A 366 34.39 -6.22 48.75
N GLY A 367 35.41 -6.99 48.34
CA GLY A 367 35.31 -8.41 48.03
C GLY A 367 35.81 -9.32 49.15
N THR A 368 36.07 -10.57 48.79
CA THR A 368 36.58 -11.62 49.69
C THR A 368 38.10 -11.59 49.85
N VAL A 369 38.62 -12.22 50.92
CA VAL A 369 40.05 -12.48 51.12
C VAL A 369 40.65 -13.22 49.91
N LYS A 370 39.89 -14.14 49.30
CA LYS A 370 40.30 -14.85 48.08
C LYS A 370 40.48 -13.90 46.89
N GLU A 371 39.53 -12.99 46.68
CA GLU A 371 39.62 -11.98 45.60
C GLU A 371 40.75 -10.98 45.86
N TRP A 372 40.96 -10.52 47.10
CA TRP A 372 42.10 -9.69 47.46
C TRP A 372 43.44 -10.38 47.15
N ASN A 373 43.58 -11.66 47.48
CA ASN A 373 44.78 -12.43 47.22
C ASN A 373 45.00 -12.70 45.72
N ALA A 374 43.96 -12.56 44.88
CA ALA A 374 44.05 -12.63 43.43
C ALA A 374 44.39 -11.29 42.75
N ILE A 375 44.36 -10.16 43.48
CA ILE A 375 44.85 -8.86 42.98
C ILE A 375 46.36 -8.95 42.78
N GLU A 376 46.83 -8.69 41.56
CA GLU A 376 48.25 -8.56 41.22
C GLU A 376 48.83 -7.34 41.96
N LYS A 377 49.96 -7.53 42.67
CA LYS A 377 50.63 -6.46 43.43
C LYS A 377 52.10 -6.47 43.05
N GLU A 378 52.58 -5.36 42.52
CA GLU A 378 54.00 -5.22 42.14
C GLU A 378 54.91 -5.04 43.36
N GLU A 379 56.22 -5.05 43.15
CA GLU A 379 57.19 -4.82 44.24
C GLU A 379 57.01 -3.43 44.85
N PHE A 380 57.24 -3.32 46.16
CA PHE A 380 57.14 -2.06 46.92
C PHE A 380 55.80 -1.31 46.81
N TRP A 381 54.70 -2.01 46.46
CA TRP A 381 53.34 -1.43 46.38
C TRP A 381 52.87 -0.71 47.65
N LYS A 382 53.47 -1.03 48.81
CA LYS A 382 53.41 -0.26 50.06
C LYS A 382 54.71 -0.40 50.87
N ASN A 383 54.86 0.39 51.93
CA ASN A 383 55.95 0.26 52.89
C ASN A 383 55.82 -0.99 53.79
N ASN A 384 56.90 -1.33 54.51
CA ASN A 384 56.92 -2.33 55.59
C ASN A 384 56.14 -1.92 56.86
N GLN A 385 55.29 -0.88 56.79
CA GLN A 385 54.34 -0.58 57.87
C GLN A 385 53.19 -1.60 57.82
N PRO A 386 52.68 -2.06 58.99
CA PRO A 386 51.59 -3.02 59.05
C PRO A 386 50.27 -2.32 58.67
N VAL A 387 49.64 -2.78 57.59
CA VAL A 387 48.33 -2.28 57.16
C VAL A 387 47.30 -3.39 57.33
N LEU A 388 46.18 -3.08 57.99
CA LEU A 388 45.11 -4.05 58.19
C LEU A 388 44.24 -4.12 56.93
N ILE A 389 44.13 -5.29 56.32
CA ILE A 389 43.24 -5.54 55.20
C ILE A 389 41.92 -6.10 55.75
N LEU A 390 40.82 -5.38 55.51
CA LEU A 390 39.47 -5.78 55.87
C LEU A 390 38.74 -6.22 54.59
N CYS A 391 38.42 -7.50 54.49
CA CYS A 391 37.59 -8.06 53.42
C CYS A 391 36.20 -8.45 53.96
N LYS A 392 35.26 -8.74 53.07
CA LYS A 392 33.87 -9.12 53.40
C LYS A 392 33.75 -10.36 54.30
N ASP A 393 34.72 -11.28 54.20
CA ASP A 393 34.74 -12.60 54.85
C ASP A 393 35.93 -12.81 55.80
N GLY A 394 36.78 -11.79 56.03
CA GLY A 394 37.92 -11.89 56.94
C GLY A 394 38.81 -10.66 56.99
N THR A 395 39.62 -10.56 58.05
CA THR A 395 40.54 -9.43 58.32
C THR A 395 41.92 -9.96 58.68
N PHE A 396 42.97 -9.38 58.11
CA PHE A 396 44.36 -9.85 58.28
C PHE A 396 45.37 -8.72 58.03
N PRO A 397 46.57 -8.74 58.65
CA PRO A 397 47.63 -7.77 58.37
C PRO A 397 48.35 -8.06 57.04
N ALA A 398 48.85 -7.00 56.39
CA ALA A 398 49.72 -7.03 55.22
C ALA A 398 50.91 -6.06 55.37
#